data_AF-A0A831U4P9-F1
#
_entry.id   AF-A0A831U4P9-F1
#
_cell.length_a   1.000
_cell.length_b   1.000
_cell.length_c   1.000
_cell.angle_alpha   90.00
_cell.angle_beta   90.00
_cell.angle_gamma   90.00
#
_symmetry.space_group_name_H-M   'P 1'
#
loop_
_entity.id
_entity.type
_entity.pdbx_description
1 polymer ?
#
loop_
_entity_poly.entity_id
_entity_poly.type
_entity_poly.pdbx_seq_one_letter_code
_entity_poly.pdbx_strand_id
1 'polypeptide(L)'
;LKGTEAPSLRAKVGGAEEALPLLLENPGNVLQRVSGEARVFDGEGKEVARLPVGEVPVFPGGYRELALKPDPALPKGRYRVVLLLESAYGRYAAEGTWDVP
;
A
#
# COMPACT_ATOMS: atom_id res chain seq x y z
N LEU A 1 16.40 -25.26 -15.70
CA LEU A 1 15.94 -24.66 -14.44
C LEU A 1 14.78 -23.71 -14.72
N LYS A 2 13.55 -24.25 -14.85
CA LYS A 2 12.31 -23.47 -14.75
C LYS A 2 11.65 -23.98 -13.47
N GLY A 3 11.54 -23.13 -12.44
CA GLY A 3 10.89 -23.50 -11.17
C GLY A 3 11.51 -22.99 -9.87
N THR A 4 12.52 -22.11 -9.90
CA THR A 4 13.14 -21.56 -8.67
C THR A 4 12.59 -20.21 -8.26
N GLU A 5 11.80 -19.52 -9.10
CA GLU A 5 11.21 -18.23 -8.76
C GLU A 5 10.01 -18.40 -7.83
N ALA A 6 10.04 -17.67 -6.71
CA ALA A 6 9.02 -17.62 -5.69
C ALA A 6 8.65 -16.14 -5.45
N PRO A 7 7.86 -15.51 -6.35
CA PRO A 7 7.34 -14.17 -6.13
C PRO A 7 6.41 -14.15 -4.93
N SER A 8 6.59 -13.17 -4.05
CA SER A 8 5.68 -12.92 -2.94
C SER A 8 5.75 -11.44 -2.57
N LEU A 9 4.61 -10.89 -2.16
CA LEU A 9 4.52 -9.55 -1.59
C LEU A 9 3.55 -9.59 -0.41
N ARG A 10 3.90 -8.91 0.67
CA ARG A 10 2.99 -8.60 1.78
C ARG A 10 2.91 -7.09 1.90
N ALA A 11 1.73 -6.58 2.18
CA ALA A 11 1.50 -5.16 2.36
C ALA A 11 0.69 -4.92 3.63
N LYS A 12 1.03 -3.85 4.35
CA LYS A 12 0.24 -3.30 5.45
C LYS A 12 0.02 -1.82 5.19
N VAL A 13 -1.19 -1.33 5.45
CA VAL A 13 -1.57 0.06 5.21
C VAL A 13 -2.34 0.57 6.41
N GLY A 14 -2.17 1.85 6.74
CA GLY A 14 -2.86 2.49 7.86
C GLY A 14 -2.01 2.63 9.12
N GLY A 15 -2.44 3.52 10.02
CA GLY A 15 -1.67 4.02 11.16
C GLY A 15 -2.31 5.29 11.72
N ALA A 16 -1.56 6.07 12.50
CA ALA A 16 -2.06 7.27 13.18
C ALA A 16 -1.21 8.53 12.90
N GLU A 17 -0.81 8.70 11.64
CA GLU A 17 0.10 9.77 11.17
C GLU A 17 -0.61 10.73 10.22
N GLU A 18 -0.03 11.93 9.98
CA GLU A 18 -0.57 12.91 9.02
C GLU A 18 -0.53 12.44 7.56
N ALA A 19 0.41 11.56 7.22
CA ALA A 19 0.48 10.88 5.94
C ALA A 19 0.06 9.42 6.14
N LEU A 20 -0.50 8.79 5.11
CA LEU A 20 -0.90 7.38 5.19
C LEU A 20 0.35 6.49 5.16
N PRO A 21 0.67 5.76 6.24
CA PRO A 21 1.81 4.84 6.23
C PRO A 21 1.47 3.56 5.46
N LEU A 22 2.44 3.09 4.70
CA LEU A 22 2.39 1.87 3.92
C LEU A 22 3.72 1.11 4.08
N LEU A 23 3.64 -0.14 4.53
CA LEU A 23 4.76 -1.08 4.58
C LEU A 23 4.58 -2.16 3.51
N LEU A 24 5.59 -2.33 2.67
CA LEU A 24 5.69 -3.36 1.65
C LEU A 24 6.84 -4.29 2.00
N GLU A 25 6.60 -5.60 2.04
CA GLU A 25 7.61 -6.62 2.34
C GLU A 25 7.65 -7.62 1.18
N ASN A 26 8.85 -7.98 0.73
CA ASN A 26 9.05 -9.01 -0.30
C ASN A 26 9.75 -10.22 0.33
N PRO A 27 9.00 -11.18 0.90
CA PRO A 27 9.56 -12.42 1.43
C PRO A 27 9.94 -13.43 0.32
N GLY A 28 9.70 -13.08 -0.94
CA GLY A 28 10.06 -13.90 -2.09
C GLY A 28 11.54 -13.78 -2.46
N ASN A 29 11.92 -14.47 -3.54
CA ASN A 29 13.30 -14.49 -4.03
C ASN A 29 13.50 -13.76 -5.38
N VAL A 30 12.48 -13.04 -5.85
CA VAL A 30 12.53 -12.21 -7.07
C VAL A 30 12.22 -10.75 -6.75
N LEU A 31 12.83 -9.82 -7.47
CA LEU A 31 12.53 -8.39 -7.35
C LEU A 31 11.05 -8.12 -7.69
N GLN A 32 10.35 -7.44 -6.79
CA GLN A 32 9.01 -6.92 -7.04
C GLN A 32 9.10 -5.44 -7.41
N ARG A 33 8.49 -5.06 -8.54
CA ARG A 33 8.21 -3.67 -8.89
C ARG A 33 6.71 -3.49 -8.78
N VAL A 34 6.27 -2.70 -7.81
CA VAL A 34 4.86 -2.56 -7.48
C VAL A 34 4.40 -1.13 -7.70
N SER A 35 3.21 -0.97 -8.25
CA SER A 35 2.52 0.31 -8.41
C SER A 35 1.05 0.12 -8.10
N GLY A 36 0.32 1.21 -7.89
CA GLY A 36 -1.12 1.13 -7.68
C GLY A 36 -1.66 2.35 -6.94
N GLU A 37 -2.58 2.12 -6.00
CA GLU A 37 -3.27 3.19 -5.29
C GLU A 37 -3.80 2.72 -3.92
N ALA A 38 -3.91 3.66 -2.99
CA ALA A 38 -4.71 3.52 -1.79
C ALA A 38 -6.01 4.32 -1.93
N ARG A 39 -7.14 3.64 -1.77
CA ARG A 39 -8.48 4.26 -1.74
C ARG A 39 -8.92 4.44 -0.30
N VAL A 40 -9.34 5.64 0.05
CA VAL A 40 -9.68 6.03 1.42
C VAL A 40 -11.17 6.29 1.50
N PHE A 41 -11.83 5.68 2.48
CA PHE A 41 -13.26 5.75 2.71
C PHE A 41 -13.55 6.29 4.10
N ASP A 42 -14.56 7.15 4.21
CA ASP A 42 -15.06 7.64 5.50
C ASP A 42 -15.92 6.60 6.24
N GLY A 43 -16.43 6.98 7.42
CA GLY A 43 -17.28 6.12 8.25
C GLY A 43 -18.64 5.79 7.61
N GLU A 44 -19.08 6.52 6.58
CA GLU A 44 -20.30 6.24 5.81
C GLU A 44 -20.01 5.33 4.61
N GLY A 45 -18.73 4.99 4.37
CA GLY A 45 -18.28 4.16 3.25
C GLY A 45 -18.11 4.92 1.94
N LYS A 46 -18.12 6.26 1.96
CA LYS A 46 -17.89 7.09 0.78
C LYS A 46 -16.39 7.23 0.53
N GLU A 47 -15.96 7.06 -0.72
CA GLU A 47 -14.56 7.33 -1.13
C GLU A 47 -14.28 8.84 -1.01
N VAL A 48 -13.31 9.22 -0.19
CA VAL A 48 -12.93 10.62 0.08
C VAL A 48 -11.54 10.97 -0.44
N ALA A 49 -10.69 9.97 -0.72
CA ALA A 49 -9.39 10.20 -1.35
C ALA A 49 -8.91 8.97 -2.14
N ARG A 50 -8.02 9.25 -3.09
CA ARG A 50 -7.27 8.26 -3.85
C ARG A 50 -5.81 8.68 -3.91
N LEU A 51 -4.94 7.88 -3.33
CA LEU A 51 -3.53 8.19 -3.18
C LEU A 51 -2.71 7.28 -4.11
N PRO A 52 -2.06 7.82 -5.16
CA PRO A 52 -1.29 7.02 -6.07
C PRO A 52 -0.03 6.46 -5.38
N VAL A 53 0.29 5.20 -5.68
CA VAL A 53 1.56 4.56 -5.37
C VAL A 53 2.33 4.43 -6.67
N GLY A 54 3.34 5.29 -6.85
CA GLY A 54 4.28 5.20 -7.97
C GLY A 54 5.03 3.87 -7.98
N GLU A 55 5.75 3.56 -9.06
CA GLU A 55 6.52 2.31 -9.11
C GLU A 55 7.58 2.29 -7.98
N VAL A 56 7.49 1.28 -7.11
CA VAL A 56 8.42 1.06 -6.01
C VAL A 56 9.10 -0.30 -6.15
N PRO A 57 10.45 -0.35 -6.20
CA PRO A 57 11.18 -1.61 -6.15
C PRO A 57 11.31 -2.12 -4.70
N VAL A 58 10.86 -3.36 -4.47
CA VAL A 58 11.01 -4.09 -3.20
C VAL A 58 11.91 -5.31 -3.44
N PHE A 59 13.13 -5.26 -2.93
CA PHE A 59 14.13 -6.31 -3.12
C PHE A 59 13.78 -7.60 -2.37
N PRO A 60 14.21 -8.78 -2.86
CA PRO A 60 14.07 -10.05 -2.14
C PRO A 60 14.55 -9.98 -0.68
N GLY A 61 13.74 -10.49 0.24
CA GLY A 61 13.99 -10.46 1.68
C GLY A 61 13.93 -9.07 2.32
N GLY A 62 13.62 -8.02 1.56
CA GLY A 62 13.62 -6.64 2.00
C GLY A 62 12.21 -6.06 2.19
N TYR A 63 12.19 -4.79 2.62
CA TYR A 63 10.97 -4.03 2.81
C TYR A 63 11.11 -2.57 2.34
N ARG A 64 9.97 -1.90 2.16
CA ARG A 64 9.84 -0.47 1.86
C ARG A 64 8.77 0.14 2.74
N GLU A 65 9.12 1.26 3.37
CA GLU A 65 8.18 2.12 4.07
C GLU A 65 7.92 3.34 3.19
N LEU A 66 6.63 3.67 3.02
CA LEU A 66 6.16 4.82 2.26
C LEU A 66 5.17 5.61 3.12
N ALA A 67 5.12 6.91 2.88
CA ALA A 67 4.16 7.83 3.51
C ALA A 67 3.41 8.58 2.41
N LEU A 68 2.17 8.17 2.13
CA LEU A 68 1.36 8.75 1.05
C LEU A 68 0.62 9.99 1.58
N LYS A 69 0.88 11.14 0.97
CA LYS A 69 0.28 12.40 1.40
C LYS A 69 -0.94 12.72 0.54
N PRO A 70 -2.13 12.93 1.14
CA PRO A 70 -3.28 13.44 0.42
C PRO A 70 -3.08 14.90 0.02
N ASP A 71 -3.58 15.27 -1.16
CA ASP A 71 -3.69 16.66 -1.61
C ASP A 71 -5.09 16.87 -2.22
N PRO A 72 -5.98 17.66 -1.58
CA PRO A 72 -5.75 18.39 -0.33
C PRO A 72 -5.64 17.46 0.89
N ALA A 73 -5.10 17.99 2.00
CA ALA A 73 -5.03 17.26 3.26
C ALA A 73 -6.42 16.80 3.75
N LEU A 74 -6.49 15.60 4.33
CA LEU A 74 -7.75 15.09 4.88
C LEU A 74 -8.07 15.69 6.25
N PRO A 75 -9.35 15.92 6.57
CA PRO A 75 -9.76 16.27 7.92
C PRO A 75 -9.37 15.22 8.95
N LYS A 76 -9.25 15.64 10.20
CA LYS A 76 -9.07 14.73 11.34
C LYS A 76 -10.20 13.72 11.40
N GLY A 77 -9.87 12.45 11.62
CA GLY A 77 -10.87 11.39 11.65
C GLY A 77 -10.29 10.02 11.36
N ARG A 78 -11.17 9.03 11.47
CA ARG A 78 -10.86 7.62 11.22
C ARG A 78 -11.39 7.20 9.87
N TYR A 79 -10.52 6.62 9.04
CA TYR A 79 -10.82 6.21 7.69
C TYR A 79 -10.52 4.72 7.47
N ARG A 80 -11.32 4.08 6.63
CA ARG A 80 -11.01 2.74 6.09
C ARG A 80 -10.15 2.93 4.84
N VAL A 81 -9.11 2.12 4.69
CA VAL A 81 -8.20 2.20 3.54
C VAL A 81 -8.13 0.86 2.84
N VAL A 82 -8.34 0.87 1.53
CA VAL A 82 -8.12 -0.28 0.66
C VAL A 82 -6.94 0.01 -0.24
N LEU A 83 -5.86 -0.76 -0.09
CA LEU A 83 -4.68 -0.70 -0.93
C LEU A 83 -4.83 -1.71 -2.07
N LEU A 84 -4.65 -1.25 -3.30
CA LEU A 84 -4.63 -2.06 -4.51
C LEU A 84 -3.29 -1.87 -5.20
N LEU A 85 -2.52 -2.95 -5.33
CA LEU A 85 -1.22 -2.95 -5.99
C LEU A 85 -1.19 -3.97 -7.12
N GLU A 86 -0.33 -3.72 -8.08
CA GLU A 86 -0.01 -4.62 -9.16
C GLU A 86 1.49 -4.72 -9.39
N SER A 87 1.92 -5.88 -9.87
CA SER A 87 3.27 -6.12 -10.37
C SER A 87 3.20 -7.07 -11.57
N ALA A 88 4.35 -7.32 -12.19
CA ALA A 88 4.48 -8.33 -13.24
C ALA A 88 4.04 -9.74 -12.79
N TYR A 89 3.97 -10.00 -11.48
CA TYR A 89 3.62 -11.31 -10.91
C TYR A 89 2.17 -11.40 -10.41
N GLY A 90 1.38 -10.32 -10.50
CA GLY A 90 -0.05 -10.34 -10.15
C GLY A 90 -0.53 -9.08 -9.44
N ARG A 91 -1.74 -9.19 -8.90
CA ARG A 91 -2.41 -8.13 -8.12
C ARG A 91 -2.42 -8.46 -6.65
N TYR A 92 -2.30 -7.45 -5.81
CA TYR A 92 -2.29 -7.56 -4.35
C TYR A 92 -3.31 -6.57 -3.79
N ALA A 93 -3.99 -7.00 -2.73
CA ALA A 93 -4.88 -6.15 -1.98
C ALA A 93 -4.56 -6.25 -0.49
N ALA A 94 -4.62 -5.13 0.20
CA ALA A 94 -4.57 -5.06 1.65
C ALA A 94 -5.59 -4.04 2.14
N GLU A 95 -6.02 -4.20 3.38
CA GLU A 95 -6.96 -3.28 4.01
C GLU A 95 -6.41 -2.87 5.38
N GLY A 96 -6.70 -1.63 5.78
CA GLY A 96 -6.37 -1.13 7.10
C GLY A 96 -7.22 0.07 7.51
N THR A 97 -6.86 0.66 8.64
CA THR A 97 -7.47 1.86 9.20
C THR A 97 -6.43 2.96 9.28
N TRP A 98 -6.82 4.19 8.92
CA TRP A 98 -5.98 5.37 9.07
C TRP A 98 -6.67 6.40 9.97
N ASP A 99 -6.04 6.70 11.09
CA ASP A 99 -6.48 7.71 12.07
C ASP A 99 -5.69 9.00 11.84
N VAL A 100 -6.28 9.96 11.13
CA VAL A 100 -5.65 11.26 10.87
C VAL A 100 -5.75 12.14 12.13
N PRO A 101 -4.61 12.60 12.70
CA PRO A 101 -4.56 13.22 14.03
C PRO A 101 -5.04 14.67 14.11
#